data_AF-D3PHJ9-F1
#
_entry.id   AF-D3PHJ9-F1
#
_cell.length_a   1.000
_cell.length_b   1.000
_cell.length_c   1.000
_cell.angle_alpha   90.00
_cell.angle_beta   90.00
_cell.angle_gamma   90.00
#
_symmetry.space_group_name_H-M   'P 1'
#
loop_
_entity.id
_entity.type
_entity.pdbx_description
1 polymer ?
#
loop_
_entity_poly.entity_id
_entity_poly.type
_entity_poly.pdbx_seq_one_letter_code
_entity_poly.pdbx_strand_id
1 'polypeptide(L)'
;MTMEKDVFLKVMSLKEVSQHTSPGDYWIVLFNKIYDVSEFIKEHPGGFDIILEYVGRDASLAFLGSGHSHDAFLLLENYCIGIIPKHERIPSLNQKIYDC
;
A
#
# COMPACT_ATOMS: atom_id res chain seq x y z
N MET A 1 -24.59 -0.14 7.01
CA MET A 1 -24.69 1.33 7.04
C MET A 1 -23.41 1.88 7.66
N THR A 2 -22.38 2.12 6.86
CA THR A 2 -21.18 2.84 7.31
C THR A 2 -20.57 3.58 6.13
N MET A 3 -21.01 4.84 6.03
CA MET A 3 -20.18 6.02 5.79
C MET A 3 -19.24 5.91 4.59
N GLU A 4 -19.72 6.39 3.45
CA GLU A 4 -18.90 6.90 2.36
C GLU A 4 -17.98 7.99 2.96
N LYS A 5 -16.76 7.58 3.31
CA LYS A 5 -15.65 8.51 3.39
C LYS A 5 -15.47 9.02 1.96
N ASP A 6 -16.09 10.16 1.64
CA ASP A 6 -15.71 11.02 0.51
C ASP A 6 -14.28 11.56 0.79
N VAL A 7 -13.33 10.64 0.83
CA VAL A 7 -11.92 10.95 0.81
C VAL A 7 -11.63 11.16 -0.66
N PHE A 8 -11.41 12.42 -1.02
CA PHE A 8 -10.85 12.76 -2.32
C PHE A 8 -9.42 12.19 -2.35
N LEU A 9 -9.30 10.89 -2.62
CA LEU A 9 -8.03 10.17 -2.64
C LEU A 9 -7.18 10.80 -3.74
N LYS A 10 -6.00 11.30 -3.35
CA LYS A 10 -5.08 11.92 -4.30
C LYS A 10 -4.68 10.87 -5.33
N VAL A 11 -4.80 11.23 -6.61
CA VAL A 11 -4.33 10.38 -7.71
C VAL A 11 -2.86 10.71 -7.95
N MET A 12 -1.99 9.72 -7.84
CA MET A 12 -0.53 9.88 -8.01
C MET A 12 0.01 8.77 -8.89
N SER A 13 0.97 9.10 -9.75
CA SER A 13 1.56 8.15 -10.70
C SER A 13 2.52 7.18 -10.03
N LEU A 14 2.76 6.02 -10.64
CA LEU A 14 3.83 5.11 -10.21
C LEU A 14 5.21 5.79 -10.25
N LYS A 15 5.40 6.73 -11.17
CA LYS A 15 6.63 7.52 -11.25
C LYS A 15 6.80 8.45 -10.06
N GLU A 16 5.72 9.04 -9.55
CA GLU A 16 5.74 9.85 -8.32
C GLU A 16 6.10 8.96 -7.14
N VAL A 17 5.39 7.83 -6.97
CA VAL A 17 5.64 6.88 -5.88
C VAL A 17 7.09 6.38 -5.86
N SER A 18 7.70 6.12 -7.02
CA SER A 18 9.09 5.63 -7.10
C SER A 18 10.14 6.63 -6.63
N GLN A 19 9.79 7.91 -6.43
CA GLN A 19 10.70 8.90 -5.85
C GLN A 19 10.77 8.84 -4.33
N HIS A 20 9.74 8.29 -3.68
CA HIS A 20 9.61 8.21 -2.22
C HIS A 20 10.34 6.98 -1.68
N THR A 21 11.67 7.03 -1.78
CA THR A 21 12.60 5.95 -1.41
C THR A 21 13.67 6.36 -0.38
N SER A 22 13.57 7.57 0.16
CA SER A 22 14.58 8.16 1.05
C SER A 22 14.27 7.92 2.53
N PRO A 23 15.27 7.98 3.43
CA PRO A 23 15.03 7.85 4.86
C PRO A 23 13.95 8.81 5.40
N GLY A 24 12.88 8.25 5.96
CA GLY A 24 11.74 9.02 6.47
C GLY A 24 10.71 9.41 5.40
N ASP A 25 10.88 8.93 4.17
CA ASP A 25 9.98 9.15 3.04
C ASP A 25 9.85 7.84 2.24
N TYR A 26 8.99 6.96 2.75
CA TYR A 26 8.84 5.59 2.28
C TYR A 26 7.40 5.31 1.86
N TRP A 27 7.18 5.24 0.55
CA TRP A 27 5.87 4.88 0.02
C TRP A 27 5.88 3.50 -0.61
N ILE A 28 4.76 2.80 -0.48
CA ILE A 28 4.53 1.52 -1.15
C ILE A 28 3.18 1.55 -1.86
N VAL A 29 3.03 0.68 -2.86
CA VAL A 29 1.74 0.43 -3.50
C VAL A 29 1.21 -0.92 -3.04
N LEU A 30 -0.02 -0.95 -2.56
CA LEU A 30 -0.77 -2.19 -2.30
C LEU A 30 -2.13 -2.06 -2.98
N PHE A 31 -2.49 -3.03 -3.81
CA PHE A 31 -3.79 -3.13 -4.46
C PHE A 31 -4.21 -1.83 -5.19
N ASN A 32 -3.25 -1.19 -5.87
CA ASN A 32 -3.41 0.10 -6.55
C ASN A 32 -3.75 1.31 -5.64
N LYS A 33 -3.62 1.16 -4.32
CA LYS A 33 -3.61 2.23 -3.33
C LYS A 33 -2.16 2.53 -2.91
N ILE A 34 -1.92 3.76 -2.48
CA ILE A 34 -0.60 4.27 -2.13
C ILE A 34 -0.58 4.51 -0.63
N TYR A 35 0.45 3.99 0.03
CA TYR A 35 0.58 4.04 1.48
C TYR A 35 1.90 4.68 1.88
N ASP A 36 1.83 5.65 2.78
CA ASP A 36 2.99 6.22 3.45
C ASP A 36 3.30 5.39 4.69
N VAL A 37 4.38 4.61 4.63
CA VAL A 37 4.80 3.72 5.72
C VAL A 37 6.00 4.27 6.48
N SER A 38 6.34 5.55 6.30
CA SER A 38 7.54 6.18 6.88
C SER A 38 7.63 6.01 8.39
N GLU A 39 6.51 6.22 9.08
CA GLU A 39 6.41 6.06 10.55
C GLU A 39 6.24 4.59 10.94
N PHE A 40 5.51 3.79 10.14
CA PHE A 40 5.19 2.40 10.45
C PHE A 40 6.36 1.44 10.27
N ILE A 41 7.35 1.79 9.43
CA ILE A 41 8.38 0.86 8.99
C ILE A 41 9.15 0.20 10.14
N LYS A 42 9.34 0.92 11.26
CA LYS A 42 10.03 0.42 12.46
C LYS A 42 9.15 -0.44 13.36
N GLU A 43 7.84 -0.32 13.24
CA GLU A 43 6.84 -1.04 14.03
C GLU A 43 6.37 -2.32 13.32
N HIS A 44 6.76 -2.50 12.05
CA HIS A 44 6.36 -3.65 11.25
C HIS A 44 6.83 -4.98 11.88
N PRO A 45 5.92 -5.89 12.27
CA PRO A 45 6.29 -7.15 12.92
C PRO A 45 7.17 -8.07 12.07
N GLY A 46 7.07 -7.98 10.74
CA GLY A 46 7.92 -8.72 9.80
C GLY A 46 9.34 -8.16 9.63
N GLY A 47 9.66 -7.05 10.32
CA GLY A 47 10.94 -6.35 10.21
C GLY A 47 10.91 -5.23 9.17
N PHE A 48 11.68 -4.18 9.43
CA PHE A 48 11.73 -2.99 8.57
C PHE A 48 12.41 -3.27 7.22
N ASP A 49 13.38 -4.19 7.20
CA ASP A 49 14.14 -4.58 6.00
C ASP A 49 13.24 -5.10 4.87
N ILE A 50 12.18 -5.84 5.23
CA ILE A 50 11.22 -6.39 4.26
C ILE A 50 10.44 -5.28 3.57
N ILE A 51 10.06 -4.23 4.29
CA ILE A 51 9.37 -3.07 3.69
C ILE A 51 10.32 -2.32 2.77
N LEU A 52 11.58 -2.10 3.20
CA LEU A 52 12.60 -1.38 2.42
C LEU A 52 12.83 -2.01 1.04
N GLU A 53 12.68 -3.33 0.91
CA GLU A 53 12.77 -3.99 -0.39
C GLU A 53 11.70 -3.50 -1.38
N TYR A 54 10.50 -3.13 -0.90
CA TYR A 54 9.38 -2.75 -1.75
C TYR A 54 9.06 -1.25 -1.79
N VAL A 55 9.85 -0.43 -1.10
CA VAL A 55 9.72 1.02 -1.15
C VAL A 55 9.81 1.52 -2.61
N GLY A 56 8.93 2.44 -2.97
CA GLY A 56 8.80 3.03 -4.29
C GLY A 56 8.13 2.13 -5.34
N ARG A 57 7.58 0.98 -4.95
CA ARG A 57 6.96 0.00 -5.88
C ARG A 57 5.79 -0.76 -5.25
N ASP A 58 5.21 -1.67 -6.03
CA ASP A 58 4.14 -2.55 -5.59
C ASP A 58 4.65 -3.70 -4.73
N ALA A 59 4.01 -3.86 -3.58
CA ALA A 59 4.25 -4.93 -2.62
C ALA A 59 3.04 -5.87 -2.48
N SER A 60 2.04 -5.78 -3.37
CA SER A 60 0.76 -6.47 -3.22
C SER A 60 0.92 -7.97 -3.06
N LEU A 61 1.78 -8.58 -3.89
CA LEU A 61 2.05 -10.01 -3.84
C LEU A 61 2.79 -10.44 -2.57
N ALA A 62 3.76 -9.64 -2.15
CA ALA A 62 4.53 -9.91 -0.94
C ALA A 62 3.64 -9.84 0.31
N PHE A 63 2.78 -8.81 0.37
CA PHE A 63 1.82 -8.61 1.45
C PHE A 63 0.82 -9.76 1.56
N LEU A 64 0.33 -10.29 0.44
CA LEU A 64 -0.56 -11.45 0.43
C LEU A 64 0.16 -12.74 0.80
N GLY A 65 1.34 -12.96 0.22
CA GLY A 65 2.11 -14.19 0.40
C GLY A 65 2.57 -14.42 1.84
N SER A 66 2.67 -13.37 2.66
CA SER A 66 3.05 -13.47 4.07
C SER A 66 1.88 -13.80 5.01
N GLY A 67 0.62 -13.72 4.54
CA GLY A 67 -0.55 -14.09 5.34
C GLY A 67 -0.92 -13.10 6.45
N HIS A 68 -0.88 -11.79 6.14
CA HIS A 68 -1.31 -10.74 7.08
C HIS A 68 -2.75 -10.94 7.59
N SER A 69 -2.97 -10.66 8.88
CA SER A 69 -4.28 -10.77 9.52
C SER A 69 -5.25 -9.67 9.07
N HIS A 70 -6.55 -9.86 9.33
CA HIS A 70 -7.56 -8.83 9.07
C HIS A 70 -7.23 -7.49 9.75
N ASP A 71 -6.70 -7.52 10.98
CA ASP A 71 -6.29 -6.32 11.70
C ASP A 71 -5.17 -5.56 10.98
N ALA A 72 -4.25 -6.26 10.31
CA ALA A 72 -3.22 -5.62 9.50
C ALA A 72 -3.81 -4.88 8.29
N PHE A 73 -4.87 -5.42 7.66
CA PHE A 73 -5.60 -4.71 6.61
C PHE A 73 -6.32 -3.47 7.15
N LEU A 74 -6.92 -3.55 8.34
CA LEU A 74 -7.55 -2.38 8.97
C LEU A 74 -6.52 -1.30 9.32
N LEU A 75 -5.34 -1.71 9.81
CA LEU A 75 -4.25 -0.80 10.13
C LEU A 75 -3.72 -0.08 8.88
N LEU A 76 -3.60 -0.77 7.75
CA LEU A 76 -3.16 -0.19 6.47
C LEU A 76 -4.00 1.02 6.05
N GLU A 77 -5.31 1.01 6.27
CA GLU A 77 -6.19 2.11 5.86
C GLU A 77 -5.84 3.44 6.55
N ASN A 78 -5.14 3.43 7.69
CA ASN A 78 -4.64 4.65 8.35
C ASN A 78 -3.47 5.29 7.62
N TYR A 79 -2.75 4.54 6.79
CA TYR A 79 -1.56 4.97 6.06
C TYR A 79 -1.86 5.27 4.58
N CYS A 80 -3.10 5.07 4.13
CA CYS A 80 -3.50 5.31 2.75
C CYS A 80 -3.53 6.81 2.43
N ILE A 81 -2.70 7.23 1.48
CA ILE A 81 -2.57 8.63 1.05
C ILE A 81 -3.11 8.89 -0.35
N GLY A 82 -3.42 7.84 -1.12
CA GLY A 82 -3.92 8.01 -2.48
C GLY A 82 -4.09 6.73 -3.28
N ILE A 83 -4.30 6.89 -4.59
CA ILE A 83 -4.54 5.80 -5.53
C ILE A 83 -3.77 5.99 -6.84
N ILE A 84 -3.47 4.88 -7.49
CA ILE A 84 -2.86 4.86 -8.82
C ILE A 84 -3.91 5.20 -9.90
N PRO A 85 -3.58 6.08 -10.88
CA PRO A 85 -4.49 6.41 -11.98
C PRO A 85 -4.83 5.17 -12.78
N LYS A 86 -6.08 5.07 -13.27
CA LYS A 86 -6.62 3.88 -13.94
C LYS A 86 -5.71 3.27 -15.02
N HIS A 87 -5.02 4.11 -15.80
CA HIS A 87 -4.16 3.69 -16.90
C HIS A 87 -2.78 3.19 -16.47
N GLU A 88 -2.35 3.45 -15.24
CA GLU A 88 -1.10 2.92 -14.66
C GLU A 88 -1.36 1.82 -13.64
N ARG A 89 -2.63 1.46 -13.39
CA ARG A 89 -2.96 0.42 -12.42
C ARG A 89 -2.30 -0.88 -12.82
N ILE A 90 -1.59 -1.44 -11.87
CA ILE A 90 -0.96 -2.73 -12.00
C ILE A 90 -2.11 -3.75 -12.03
N PRO A 91 -2.13 -4.67 -13.00
CA PRO A 91 -3.03 -5.81 -12.98
C PRO A 91 -2.62 -6.76 -11.85
N SER A 92 -2.71 -6.32 -10.59
CA SER A 92 -2.62 -7.17 -9.42
C SER A 92 -3.78 -8.16 -9.53
N LEU A 93 -3.48 -9.45 -9.36
CA LEU A 93 -4.40 -10.60 -9.41
C LEU A 93 -5.86 -10.21 -9.15
N ASN A 94 -6.73 -10.53 -10.12
CA ASN A 94 -8.19 -10.42 -10.05
C ASN A 94 -8.71 -10.41 -8.60
N GLN A 95 -9.58 -9.45 -8.29
CA GLN A 95 -10.35 -9.33 -7.04
C GLN A 95 -11.03 -10.64 -6.55
N LYS A 96 -11.06 -11.69 -7.37
CA LYS A 96 -11.62 -13.01 -7.05
C LYS A 96 -10.94 -13.77 -5.91
N ILE A 97 -9.78 -13.35 -5.41
CA ILE A 97 -9.13 -14.02 -4.25
C ILE A 97 -9.64 -13.45 -2.91
N TYR A 98 -10.30 -12.28 -2.90
CA TYR A 98 -10.76 -11.60 -1.68
C TYR A 98 -12.20 -11.93 -1.27
N ASP A 99 -12.90 -12.81 -1.99
CA ASP A 99 -14.28 -13.24 -1.72
C ASP A 99 -14.37 -14.66 -1.07
N CYS A 100 -13.34 -15.09 -0.35
CA CYS A 100 -13.37 -16.34 0.43
C CYS A 100 -13.80 -16.09 1.87
#